data_AF-A0AAD7VI52-F1
#
_entry.id   AF-A0AAD7VI52-F1
#
_cell.length_a   1.000
_cell.length_b   1.000
_cell.length_c   1.000
_cell.angle_alpha   90.00
_cell.angle_beta   90.00
_cell.angle_gamma   90.00
#
_symmetry.space_group_name_H-M   'P 1'
#
loop_
_entity.id
_entity.type
_entity.pdbx_description
1 polymer ?
#
loop_
_entity_poly.entity_id
_entity_poly.type
_entity_poly.pdbx_seq_one_letter_code
_entity_poly.pdbx_strand_id
1 'polypeptide(L)'
;MAESFIFSFAHSLLEKLGSLAYQEVCLVWGLHDDLLRLEHTLANIRAVLLDAEEKQEHNHALRVWLCQLKDVFSAAEDVLDEFEFQALRKKVVKIHGSTKRKVRHFFSSSNPVVFRLKMGHKIKEITKKIR
;
A
#
# COMPACT_ATOMS: atom_id res chain seq x y z
N MET A 1 11.57 -0.59 -20.76
CA MET A 1 11.13 -1.82 -20.04
C MET A 1 10.89 -1.59 -18.55
N ALA A 2 11.84 -1.02 -17.79
CA ALA A 2 11.61 -0.77 -16.36
C ALA A 2 10.55 0.31 -16.09
N GLU A 3 10.48 1.35 -16.93
CA GLU A 3 9.49 2.43 -16.78
C GLU A 3 8.07 2.02 -17.10
N SER A 4 7.86 1.31 -18.21
CA SER A 4 6.55 0.74 -18.54
C SER A 4 6.02 -0.19 -17.45
N PHE A 5 6.93 -0.90 -16.75
CA PHE A 5 6.60 -1.72 -15.60
C PHE A 5 6.23 -0.87 -14.37
N ILE A 6 7.01 0.16 -14.05
CA ILE A 6 6.72 1.06 -12.91
C ILE A 6 5.43 1.84 -13.14
N PHE A 7 5.17 2.29 -14.36
CA PHE A 7 3.96 3.04 -14.72
C PHE A 7 2.71 2.19 -14.61
N SER A 8 2.72 0.97 -15.17
CA SER A 8 1.58 0.04 -15.06
C SER A 8 1.32 -0.34 -13.60
N PHE A 9 2.38 -0.50 -12.82
CA PHE A 9 2.31 -0.81 -11.41
C PHE A 9 1.76 0.37 -10.59
N ALA A 10 2.23 1.59 -10.84
CA ALA A 10 1.72 2.81 -10.22
C ALA A 10 0.22 2.99 -10.48
N HIS A 11 -0.20 2.75 -11.72
CA HIS A 11 -1.61 2.79 -12.11
C HIS A 11 -2.43 1.73 -11.35
N SER A 12 -1.94 0.50 -11.27
CA SER A 12 -2.63 -0.59 -10.54
C SER A 12 -2.76 -0.29 -9.03
N LEU A 13 -1.71 0.25 -8.39
CA LEU A 13 -1.79 0.65 -6.99
C LEU A 13 -2.77 1.80 -6.76
N LEU A 14 -2.78 2.80 -7.65
CA LEU A 14 -3.74 3.90 -7.59
C LEU A 14 -5.19 3.40 -7.73
N GLU A 15 -5.45 2.45 -8.63
CA GLU A 15 -6.77 1.82 -8.75
C GLU A 15 -7.16 1.05 -7.48
N LYS A 16 -6.24 0.27 -6.90
CA LYS A 16 -6.47 -0.45 -5.63
C LYS A 16 -6.79 0.54 -4.49
N LEU A 17 -6.01 1.61 -4.36
CA LEU A 17 -6.18 2.65 -3.33
C LEU A 17 -7.48 3.45 -3.50
N GLY A 18 -7.83 3.78 -4.74
CA GLY A 18 -9.06 4.49 -5.09
C GLY A 18 -10.32 3.63 -5.02
N SER A 19 -10.19 2.32 -4.82
CA SER A 19 -11.35 1.43 -4.74
C SER A 19 -12.15 1.66 -3.46
N LEU A 20 -13.48 1.65 -3.61
CA LEU A 20 -14.42 1.89 -2.51
C LEU A 20 -14.24 0.89 -1.35
N ALA A 21 -13.94 -0.37 -1.69
CA ALA A 21 -13.65 -1.41 -0.71
C ALA A 21 -12.42 -1.08 0.16
N TYR A 22 -11.41 -0.44 -0.45
CA TYR A 22 -10.20 -0.05 0.26
C TYR A 22 -10.47 1.16 1.16
N GLN A 23 -11.17 2.18 0.65
CA GLN A 23 -11.57 3.36 1.43
C GLN A 23 -12.37 2.98 2.70
N GLU A 24 -13.32 2.04 2.60
CA GLU A 24 -14.08 1.55 3.75
C GLU A 24 -13.19 0.85 4.79
N VAL A 25 -12.27 -0.02 4.37
CA VAL A 25 -11.33 -0.71 5.28
C VAL A 25 -10.45 0.30 6.02
N CYS A 26 -10.03 1.36 5.33
CA CYS A 26 -9.14 2.38 5.86
C CYS A 26 -9.85 3.30 6.87
N LEU A 27 -11.11 3.64 6.60
CA LEU A 27 -11.98 4.34 7.57
C LEU A 27 -12.15 3.52 8.85
N VAL A 28 -12.43 2.21 8.71
CA VAL A 28 -12.58 1.32 9.87
C VAL A 28 -11.28 1.21 10.68
N TRP A 29 -10.12 1.40 10.04
CA TRP A 29 -8.82 1.29 10.70
C TRP A 29 -8.16 2.62 11.07
N GLY A 30 -8.75 3.76 10.71
CA GLY A 30 -8.22 5.09 11.04
C GLY A 30 -6.92 5.43 10.30
N LEU A 31 -6.69 4.81 9.14
CA LEU A 31 -5.47 5.00 8.33
C LEU A 31 -5.73 5.79 7.04
N HIS A 32 -6.86 6.50 6.99
CA HIS A 32 -7.32 7.24 5.81
C HIS A 32 -6.31 8.32 5.38
N ASP A 33 -5.84 9.14 6.32
CA ASP A 33 -4.91 10.26 6.02
C ASP A 33 -3.55 9.77 5.52
N ASP A 34 -3.03 8.70 6.12
CA ASP A 34 -1.75 8.11 5.73
C ASP A 34 -1.79 7.52 4.31
N LEU A 35 -2.95 6.96 3.91
CA LEU A 35 -3.15 6.39 2.58
C LEU A 35 -3.47 7.44 1.52
N LEU A 36 -4.23 8.48 1.85
CA LEU A 36 -4.40 9.66 0.99
C LEU A 36 -3.05 10.28 0.64
N ARG A 37 -2.15 10.36 1.63
CA ARG A 37 -0.79 10.85 1.43
C ARG A 37 0.03 9.92 0.52
N LEU A 38 -0.13 8.61 0.64
CA LEU A 38 0.48 7.63 -0.25
C LEU A 38 -0.03 7.79 -1.68
N GLU A 39 -1.34 7.90 -1.87
CA GLU A 39 -2.00 8.12 -3.16
C GLU A 39 -1.49 9.39 -3.86
N HIS A 40 -1.47 10.52 -3.14
CA HIS A 40 -0.92 11.78 -3.66
C HIS A 40 0.54 11.65 -4.09
N THR A 41 1.33 10.91 -3.31
CA THR A 41 2.74 10.70 -3.66
C THR A 41 2.87 9.86 -4.93
N LEU A 42 2.10 8.77 -5.03
CA LEU A 42 2.09 7.91 -6.22
C LEU A 42 1.63 8.67 -7.48
N ALA A 43 0.65 9.55 -7.34
CA ALA A 43 0.21 10.44 -8.43
C ALA A 43 1.31 11.40 -8.88
N ASN A 44 2.03 12.03 -7.95
CA ASN A 44 3.17 12.89 -8.27
C ASN A 44 4.30 12.11 -8.96
N ILE A 45 4.60 10.91 -8.48
CA ILE A 45 5.58 10.02 -9.10
C ILE A 45 5.18 9.69 -10.54
N ARG A 46 3.91 9.36 -10.77
CA ARG A 46 3.37 9.07 -12.11
C ARG A 46 3.54 10.27 -13.05
N ALA A 47 3.29 11.49 -12.57
CA ALA A 47 3.48 12.71 -13.36
C ALA A 47 4.96 12.91 -13.72
N VAL A 48 5.88 12.73 -12.77
CA VAL A 48 7.32 12.83 -13.03
C VAL A 48 7.81 11.75 -14.00
N LEU A 49 7.25 10.53 -13.94
CA LEU A 49 7.57 9.45 -14.87
C LEU A 49 7.10 9.78 -16.31
N LEU A 50 5.90 10.32 -16.45
CA LEU A 50 5.36 10.79 -17.74
C LEU A 50 6.24 11.89 -18.35
N ASP A 51 6.70 12.83 -17.53
CA ASP A 51 7.59 13.92 -17.98
C ASP A 51 9.03 13.43 -18.26
N ALA A 52 9.46 12.34 -17.61
CA ALA A 52 10.80 11.77 -17.74
C ALA A 52 10.97 10.87 -18.98
N GLU A 53 9.88 10.28 -19.49
CA GLU A 53 9.87 9.43 -20.68
C GLU A 53 10.43 10.16 -21.93
N GLU A 54 10.32 11.50 -21.99
CA GLU A 54 10.84 12.32 -23.09
C GLU A 54 12.36 12.60 -23.00
N LYS A 55 13.00 12.41 -21.83
CA LYS A 55 14.41 12.81 -21.55
C LYS A 55 15.31 11.66 -21.10
N GLN A 56 14.81 10.44 -21.14
CA GLN A 56 15.33 9.32 -20.38
C GLN A 56 16.66 8.73 -20.89
N GLU A 57 16.99 8.90 -22.17
CA GLU A 57 18.01 8.07 -22.82
C GLU A 57 19.43 8.30 -22.26
N HIS A 58 19.70 9.42 -21.57
CA HIS A 58 21.05 9.81 -21.15
C HIS A 58 21.26 10.07 -19.65
N ASN A 59 20.26 9.84 -18.79
CA ASN A 59 20.39 10.21 -17.36
C ASN A 59 20.51 8.99 -16.43
N HIS A 60 21.75 8.69 -16.02
CA HIS A 60 22.05 7.60 -15.08
C HIS A 60 21.41 7.81 -13.70
N ALA A 61 21.26 9.05 -13.24
CA ALA A 61 20.60 9.35 -11.96
C ALA A 61 19.11 8.97 -11.99
N LEU A 62 18.47 9.13 -13.16
CA LEU A 62 17.08 8.77 -13.39
C LEU A 62 16.89 7.25 -13.27
N ARG A 63 17.80 6.44 -13.83
CA ARG A 63 17.77 4.98 -13.66
C ARG A 63 17.88 4.53 -12.20
N VAL A 64 18.78 5.14 -11.42
CA VAL A 64 18.93 4.82 -9.99
C VAL A 64 17.67 5.20 -9.21
N TRP A 65 17.09 6.37 -9.50
CA TRP A 65 15.84 6.81 -8.89
C TRP A 65 14.67 5.87 -9.21
N LEU A 66 14.54 5.41 -10.46
CA LEU A 66 13.54 4.41 -10.87
C LEU A 66 13.69 3.07 -10.14
N CYS A 67 14.92 2.62 -9.88
CA CYS A 67 15.16 1.42 -9.08
C CYS A 67 14.68 1.59 -7.64
N GLN A 68 14.99 2.71 -6.99
CA GLN A 68 14.50 3.00 -5.63
C GLN A 68 12.97 3.10 -5.59
N LEU A 69 12.39 3.68 -6.64
CA LEU A 69 10.97 3.82 -6.79
C LEU A 69 10.26 2.46 -6.87
N LYS A 70 10.85 1.50 -7.58
CA LYS A 70 10.35 0.13 -7.64
C LYS A 70 10.30 -0.52 -6.25
N ASP A 71 11.31 -0.31 -5.42
CA ASP A 71 11.34 -0.86 -4.06
C ASP A 71 10.24 -0.25 -3.16
N VAL A 72 9.97 1.05 -3.33
CA VAL A 72 8.87 1.74 -2.64
C VAL A 72 7.52 1.19 -3.09
N PHE A 73 7.35 0.97 -4.39
CA PHE A 73 6.17 0.39 -4.99
C PHE A 73 5.88 -1.02 -4.46
N SER A 74 6.89 -1.90 -4.44
CA SER A 74 6.75 -3.24 -3.87
C SER A 74 6.41 -3.19 -2.38
N ALA A 75 7.02 -2.28 -1.60
CA ALA A 75 6.69 -2.13 -0.19
C ALA A 75 5.25 -1.63 0.04
N ALA A 76 4.74 -0.76 -0.84
CA ALA A 76 3.36 -0.30 -0.80
C ALA A 76 2.38 -1.44 -1.09
N GLU A 77 2.64 -2.26 -2.11
CA GLU A 77 1.83 -3.44 -2.43
C GLU A 77 1.79 -4.44 -1.28
N ASP A 78 2.94 -4.75 -0.66
CA ASP A 78 3.01 -5.63 0.51
C ASP A 78 2.10 -5.16 1.65
N VAL A 79 1.99 -3.84 1.84
CA VAL A 79 1.06 -3.27 2.81
C VAL A 79 -0.38 -3.48 2.35
N LEU A 80 -0.74 -3.12 1.11
CA LEU A 80 -2.11 -3.27 0.62
C LEU A 80 -2.61 -4.72 0.69
N ASP A 81 -1.76 -5.68 0.32
CA ASP A 81 -2.09 -7.09 0.33
C ASP A 81 -2.28 -7.61 1.77
N GLU A 82 -1.53 -7.09 2.76
CA GLU A 82 -1.72 -7.46 4.17
C GLU A 82 -3.05 -6.92 4.74
N PHE A 83 -3.50 -5.75 4.25
CA PHE A 83 -4.82 -5.21 4.56
C PHE A 83 -5.93 -6.09 3.98
N GLU A 84 -5.85 -6.41 2.69
CA GLU A 84 -6.85 -7.24 2.00
C GLU A 84 -6.95 -8.63 2.63
N PHE A 85 -5.80 -9.26 2.91
CA PHE A 85 -5.74 -10.54 3.60
C PHE A 85 -6.48 -10.52 4.94
N GLN A 86 -6.27 -9.48 5.75
CA GLN A 86 -6.93 -9.34 7.05
C GLN A 86 -8.42 -8.99 6.92
N ALA A 87 -8.82 -8.22 5.92
CA ALA A 87 -10.22 -7.96 5.62
C ALA A 87 -10.96 -9.26 5.25
N LEU A 88 -10.39 -10.06 4.36
CA LEU A 88 -10.89 -11.38 3.99
C LEU A 88 -10.91 -12.33 5.19
N ARG A 89 -9.85 -12.36 5.99
CA ARG A 89 -9.76 -13.19 7.19
C ARG A 89 -10.81 -12.82 8.23
N LYS A 90 -11.10 -11.53 8.44
CA LYS A 90 -12.22 -11.07 9.27
C LYS A 90 -13.57 -11.55 8.73
N LYS A 91 -13.80 -11.46 7.41
CA LYS A 91 -15.02 -12.01 6.78
C LYS A 91 -15.16 -13.51 7.03
N VAL A 92 -14.09 -14.29 6.82
CA VAL A 92 -14.10 -15.75 7.05
C VAL A 92 -14.35 -16.09 8.52
N VAL A 93 -13.69 -15.41 9.48
CA VAL A 93 -13.92 -15.62 10.92
C VAL A 93 -15.34 -15.21 11.33
N LYS A 94 -15.93 -14.20 10.68
CA LYS A 94 -17.32 -13.80 10.94
C LYS A 94 -18.33 -14.85 10.45
N ILE A 95 -18.11 -15.39 9.25
CA ILE A 95 -19.03 -16.35 8.59
C ILE A 95 -18.87 -17.78 9.14
N HIS A 96 -17.63 -18.25 9.31
CA HIS A 96 -17.32 -19.65 9.63
C HIS A 96 -16.64 -19.84 11.00
N GLY A 97 -16.39 -18.76 11.75
CA GLY A 97 -15.61 -18.83 12.99
C GLY A 97 -16.44 -19.19 14.23
N SER A 98 -16.04 -20.26 14.93
CA SER A 98 -16.58 -20.59 16.25
C SER A 98 -16.17 -19.54 17.31
N THR A 99 -16.94 -19.46 18.41
CA THR A 99 -16.69 -18.52 19.52
C THR A 99 -15.25 -18.65 20.07
N LYS A 100 -14.72 -19.87 20.19
CA LYS A 100 -13.32 -20.11 20.60
C LYS A 100 -12.30 -19.48 19.65
N ARG A 101 -12.55 -19.51 18.33
CA ARG A 101 -11.66 -18.93 17.31
C ARG A 101 -11.69 -17.40 17.33
N LYS A 102 -12.86 -16.80 17.57
CA LYS A 102 -13.03 -15.35 17.72
C LYS A 102 -12.27 -14.81 18.94
N VAL A 103 -12.40 -15.48 20.10
CA VAL A 103 -11.69 -15.10 21.33
C VAL A 103 -10.17 -15.21 21.15
N ARG A 104 -9.67 -16.32 20.58
CA ARG A 104 -8.24 -16.50 20.30
C ARG A 104 -7.67 -15.41 19.38
N HIS A 105 -8.45 -14.93 18.41
CA HIS A 105 -8.04 -13.86 17.51
C HIS A 105 -7.92 -12.50 18.21
N PHE A 106 -8.75 -12.26 19.24
CA PHE A 106 -8.72 -11.04 20.03
C PHE A 106 -7.44 -10.92 20.88
N PHE A 107 -6.92 -12.05 21.37
CA PHE A 107 -5.69 -12.11 22.17
C PHE A 107 -4.42 -12.41 21.35
N SER A 108 -4.53 -12.56 20.04
CA SER A 108 -3.41 -12.80 19.13
C SER A 108 -2.77 -11.49 18.67
N SER A 109 -1.57 -11.55 18.08
CA SER A 109 -0.99 -10.49 17.24
C SER A 109 -1.90 -10.05 16.08
N SER A 110 -2.95 -10.82 15.80
CA SER A 110 -4.04 -10.47 14.87
C SER A 110 -5.14 -9.58 15.47
N ASN A 111 -4.98 -9.11 16.72
CA ASN A 111 -5.91 -8.16 17.35
C ASN A 111 -6.04 -6.89 16.48
N PRO A 112 -7.27 -6.37 16.24
CA PRO A 112 -7.50 -5.16 15.44
C PRO A 112 -6.66 -3.94 15.87
N VAL A 113 -6.38 -3.77 17.16
CA VAL A 113 -5.57 -2.66 17.69
C VAL A 113 -4.09 -2.86 17.38
N VAL A 114 -3.55 -4.05 17.66
CA VAL A 114 -2.14 -4.39 17.37
C VAL A 114 -1.88 -4.33 15.87
N PHE A 115 -2.82 -4.83 15.07
CA PHE A 115 -2.76 -4.77 13.62
C PHE A 115 -2.71 -3.34 13.10
N ARG A 116 -3.60 -2.45 13.60
CA ARG A 116 -3.59 -1.02 13.26
C ARG A 116 -2.26 -0.35 13.54
N LEU A 117 -1.69 -0.58 14.74
CA LEU A 117 -0.37 -0.03 15.10
C LEU A 117 0.73 -0.54 14.17
N LYS A 118 0.75 -1.86 13.88
CA LYS A 118 1.71 -2.47 12.95
C LYS A 118 1.64 -1.84 11.57
N MET A 119 0.43 -1.62 11.03
CA MET A 119 0.26 -1.01 9.72
C MET A 119 0.62 0.46 9.69
N GLY A 120 0.23 1.24 10.71
CA GLY A 120 0.64 2.64 10.82
C GLY A 120 2.17 2.79 10.81
N HIS A 121 2.89 1.90 11.50
CA HIS A 121 4.35 1.86 11.42
C HIS A 121 4.88 1.52 10.03
N LYS A 122 4.31 0.52 9.34
CA LYS A 122 4.72 0.17 7.96
C LYS A 122 4.49 1.32 6.98
N ILE A 123 3.31 1.95 7.03
CA ILE A 123 3.00 3.09 6.16
C ILE A 123 3.96 4.24 6.44
N LYS A 124 4.23 4.55 7.71
CA LYS A 124 5.21 5.57 8.10
C LYS A 124 6.62 5.29 7.58
N GLU A 125 7.06 4.04 7.55
CA GLU A 125 8.36 3.66 6.99
C GLU A 125 8.41 3.83 5.47
N ILE A 126 7.33 3.51 4.76
CA ILE A 126 7.21 3.75 3.31
C ILE A 126 7.24 5.25 3.02
N THR A 127 6.46 6.05 3.76
CA THR A 127 6.43 7.51 3.61
C THR A 127 7.80 8.15 3.89
N LYS A 128 8.60 7.59 4.80
CA LYS A 128 9.97 8.06 5.03
C LYS A 128 10.92 7.74 3.88
N LYS A 129 10.78 6.57 3.24
CA LYS A 129 11.65 6.17 2.11
C LYS A 129 11.42 6.99 0.84
N ILE A 130 10.26 7.64 0.75
CA ILE A 130 9.85 8.51 -0.36
C ILE A 130 10.45 9.92 -0.25
N ARG A 131 10.80 10.37 0.96
CA ARG A 131 11.33 11.72 1.24
C ARG A 131 12.85 11.73 1.22
#